data_AF-A0A0N8W951-F1
#
_entry.id   AF-A0A0N8W951-F1
#
_cell.length_a   1.000
_cell.length_b   1.000
_cell.length_c   1.000
_cell.angle_alpha   90.00
_cell.angle_beta   90.00
_cell.angle_gamma   90.00
#
_symmetry.space_group_name_H-M   'P 1'
#
loop_
_entity.id
_entity.type
_entity.pdbx_description
1 polymer ?
#
loop_
_entity_poly.entity_id
_entity_poly.type
_entity_poly.pdbx_seq_one_letter_code
_entity_poly.pdbx_strand_id
1 'polypeptide(L)'
;VYLTKNFKHFHEVQKEFQNTTKLSFFPTISISLLLLSIATMTMHPFISMILWTIGTIMHFIFSIMVISIWLKHPSLEINAISPAWFIPVAGNILVPIAGITYASSEISWFFFSVGFVFWIALFTILLYRLIFHNPMPEKLLPTLFILIAPPAVGFISYVKLTGAVDSMARMLYYFAFFIFILMMPQLRMLARIKYYLSWWAYTFPMAALTIATILMYHYLHIEVFQYVALILLILLTGIVILLTFMTVTAMKNKRICIED
;
A
#
# COMPACT_ATOMS: atom_id res chain seq x y z
N VAL A 1 12.97 -13.87 -11.23
CA VAL A 1 11.67 -14.56 -11.44
C VAL A 1 10.77 -13.80 -12.42
N TYR A 2 10.27 -12.60 -12.11
CA TYR A 2 9.31 -11.92 -13.00
C TYR A 2 9.92 -11.50 -14.35
N LEU A 3 11.18 -11.04 -14.38
CA LEU A 3 11.90 -10.84 -15.65
C LEU A 3 11.95 -12.13 -16.48
N THR A 4 12.28 -13.26 -15.84
CA THR A 4 12.27 -14.59 -16.46
C THR A 4 10.88 -14.97 -16.97
N LYS A 5 9.81 -14.66 -16.22
CA LYS A 5 8.42 -14.89 -16.64
C LYS A 5 8.07 -14.04 -17.87
N ASN A 6 8.49 -12.78 -17.90
CA ASN A 6 8.25 -11.90 -19.05
C ASN A 6 8.91 -12.44 -20.33
N PHE A 7 10.12 -12.98 -20.24
CA PHE A 7 10.83 -13.54 -21.39
C PHE A 7 10.35 -14.94 -21.79
N LYS A 8 10.04 -15.82 -20.82
CA LYS A 8 9.70 -17.23 -21.10
C LYS A 8 8.21 -17.52 -21.19
N HIS A 9 7.37 -16.69 -20.57
CA HIS A 9 5.92 -16.90 -20.41
C HIS A 9 5.16 -15.59 -20.67
N PHE A 10 5.53 -14.86 -21.72
CA PHE A 10 4.93 -13.57 -22.08
C PHE A 10 3.40 -13.63 -22.22
N HIS A 11 2.87 -14.72 -22.77
CA HIS A 11 1.44 -14.93 -22.93
C HIS A 11 0.69 -14.99 -21.57
N GLU A 12 1.33 -15.51 -20.52
CA GLU A 12 0.75 -15.51 -19.17
C GLU A 12 0.75 -14.10 -18.56
N VAL A 13 1.80 -13.31 -18.83
CA VAL A 13 1.82 -11.89 -18.44
C VAL A 13 0.71 -11.11 -19.14
N GLN A 14 0.45 -11.38 -20.42
CA GLN A 14 -0.67 -10.77 -21.15
C GLN A 14 -2.04 -11.17 -20.59
N LYS A 15 -2.25 -12.44 -20.22
CA LYS A 15 -3.47 -12.88 -19.54
C LYS A 15 -3.68 -12.17 -18.20
N GLU A 16 -2.60 -11.93 -17.44
CA GLU A 16 -2.68 -11.17 -16.19
C GLU A 16 -3.08 -9.72 -16.41
N PHE A 17 -2.60 -9.10 -17.50
CA PHE A 17 -3.02 -7.76 -17.91
C PHE A 17 -4.50 -7.65 -18.25
N GLN A 18 -5.08 -8.70 -18.84
CA GLN A 18 -6.49 -8.75 -19.18
C GLN A 18 -7.40 -8.99 -17.96
N ASN A 19 -6.85 -9.46 -16.85
CA ASN A 19 -7.59 -9.70 -15.62
C ASN A 19 -7.59 -8.43 -14.75
N THR A 20 -8.75 -7.77 -14.63
CA THR A 20 -8.94 -6.52 -13.87
C THR A 20 -8.52 -6.60 -12.40
N THR A 21 -8.61 -7.78 -11.77
CA THR A 21 -8.16 -7.96 -10.38
C THR A 21 -6.63 -8.06 -10.31
N LYS A 22 -6.01 -8.86 -11.19
CA LYS A 22 -4.55 -9.04 -11.22
C LYS A 22 -3.81 -7.79 -11.71
N LEU A 23 -4.43 -7.01 -12.60
CA LEU A 23 -3.92 -5.76 -13.12
C LEU A 23 -3.53 -4.77 -12.00
N SER A 24 -4.34 -4.69 -10.94
CA SER A 24 -4.09 -3.79 -9.80
C SER A 24 -2.83 -4.14 -9.00
N PHE A 25 -2.28 -5.36 -9.18
CA PHE A 25 -1.05 -5.80 -8.52
C PHE A 25 0.21 -5.55 -9.35
N PHE A 26 0.14 -5.24 -10.65
CA PHE A 26 1.33 -4.92 -11.45
C PHE A 26 2.17 -3.77 -10.87
N PRO A 27 1.57 -2.67 -10.38
CA PRO A 27 2.33 -1.58 -9.76
C PRO A 27 3.15 -1.97 -8.52
N THR A 28 2.92 -3.15 -7.93
CA THR A 28 3.72 -3.63 -6.79
C THR A 28 5.22 -3.75 -7.13
N ILE A 29 5.57 -3.99 -8.40
CA ILE A 29 6.97 -3.99 -8.87
C ILE A 29 7.58 -2.60 -8.67
N SER A 30 6.92 -1.56 -9.19
CA SER A 30 7.37 -0.18 -9.05
C SER A 30 7.37 0.30 -7.60
N ILE A 31 6.37 -0.08 -6.80
CA ILE A 31 6.28 0.23 -5.38
C ILE A 31 7.44 -0.42 -4.61
N SER A 32 7.81 -1.64 -4.95
CA SER A 32 8.95 -2.32 -4.32
C SER A 32 10.26 -1.57 -4.57
N LEU A 33 10.48 -1.05 -5.79
CA LEU A 33 11.64 -0.21 -6.09
C LEU A 33 11.63 1.10 -5.28
N LEU A 34 10.48 1.75 -5.17
CA LEU A 34 10.32 2.97 -4.35
C LEU A 34 10.58 2.70 -2.86
N LEU A 35 10.06 1.60 -2.31
CA LEU A 35 10.31 1.20 -0.92
C LEU A 35 11.79 0.86 -0.67
N LEU A 36 12.44 0.18 -1.62
CA LEU A 36 13.88 -0.10 -1.54
C LEU A 36 14.70 1.19 -1.63
N SER A 37 14.28 2.17 -2.44
CA SER A 37 14.88 3.50 -2.42
C SER A 37 14.77 4.09 -1.01
N ILE A 38 13.56 4.21 -0.46
CA ILE A 38 13.32 4.76 0.89
C ILE A 38 14.22 4.08 1.94
N ALA A 39 14.31 2.75 1.90
CA ALA A 39 15.12 1.97 2.85
C ALA A 39 16.64 2.19 2.70
N THR A 40 17.12 2.53 1.50
CA THR A 40 18.55 2.72 1.20
C THR A 40 18.99 4.18 1.19
N MET A 41 18.07 5.13 1.41
CA MET A 41 18.35 6.58 1.35
C MET A 41 19.53 7.01 2.21
N THR A 42 19.62 6.51 3.44
CA THR A 42 20.66 6.92 4.41
C THR A 42 21.97 6.17 4.25
N MET A 43 21.91 4.91 3.80
CA MET A 43 23.09 4.03 3.71
C MET A 43 23.80 4.14 2.35
N HIS A 44 23.03 4.22 1.26
CA HIS A 44 23.54 4.27 -0.12
C HIS A 44 22.72 5.25 -0.99
N PRO A 45 22.95 6.57 -0.85
CA PRO A 45 22.14 7.59 -1.53
C PRO A 45 22.08 7.44 -3.06
N PHE A 46 23.19 7.04 -3.69
CA PHE A 46 23.25 6.82 -5.13
C PHE A 46 22.37 5.66 -5.59
N ILE A 47 22.41 4.52 -4.87
CA ILE A 47 21.55 3.36 -5.15
C ILE A 47 20.09 3.76 -4.96
N SER A 48 19.79 4.47 -3.87
CA SER A 48 18.45 4.96 -3.61
C SER A 48 17.93 5.87 -4.73
N MET A 49 18.74 6.81 -5.23
CA MET A 49 18.37 7.69 -6.34
C MET A 49 18.04 6.90 -7.62
N ILE A 50 18.84 5.88 -7.95
CA ILE A 50 18.58 5.01 -9.12
C ILE A 50 17.27 4.25 -8.94
N LEU A 51 17.09 3.61 -7.79
CA LEU A 51 15.86 2.86 -7.47
C LEU A 51 14.64 3.77 -7.51
N TRP A 52 14.74 4.99 -6.98
CA TRP A 52 13.68 5.97 -7.01
C TRP A 52 13.34 6.39 -8.44
N THR A 53 14.35 6.69 -9.25
CA THR A 53 14.16 7.15 -10.63
C THR A 53 13.46 6.08 -11.47
N ILE A 54 13.97 4.85 -11.44
CA ILE A 54 13.38 3.72 -12.16
C ILE A 54 11.98 3.44 -11.62
N GLY A 55 11.82 3.39 -10.30
CA GLY A 55 10.54 3.15 -9.63
C GLY A 55 9.49 4.17 -10.02
N THR A 56 9.83 5.46 -10.02
CA THR A 56 8.93 6.57 -10.34
C THR A 56 8.48 6.54 -11.79
N ILE A 57 9.41 6.36 -12.75
CA ILE A 57 9.08 6.27 -14.18
C ILE A 57 8.18 5.07 -14.44
N MET A 58 8.53 3.89 -13.90
CA MET A 58 7.70 2.70 -14.03
C MET A 58 6.32 2.91 -13.41
N HIS A 59 6.25 3.54 -12.23
CA HIS A 59 5.00 3.77 -11.54
C HIS A 59 4.08 4.72 -12.31
N PHE A 60 4.65 5.76 -12.93
CA PHE A 60 3.91 6.68 -13.79
C PHE A 60 3.28 5.96 -14.98
N ILE A 61 4.07 5.15 -15.70
CA ILE A 61 3.60 4.35 -16.83
C ILE A 61 2.48 3.41 -16.39
N PHE A 62 2.68 2.69 -15.27
CA PHE A 62 1.65 1.79 -14.75
C PHE A 62 0.39 2.55 -14.31
N SER A 63 0.52 3.73 -13.70
CA SER A 63 -0.63 4.54 -13.29
C SER A 63 -1.46 4.96 -14.49
N ILE A 64 -0.84 5.51 -15.53
CA ILE A 64 -1.53 5.89 -16.78
C ILE A 64 -2.22 4.68 -17.40
N MET A 65 -1.51 3.57 -17.52
CA MET A 65 -2.04 2.37 -18.16
C MET A 65 -3.23 1.79 -17.38
N VAL A 66 -3.11 1.63 -16.06
CA VAL A 66 -4.20 1.08 -15.22
C VAL A 66 -5.42 1.98 -15.27
N ILE A 67 -5.25 3.30 -15.09
CA ILE A 67 -6.35 4.27 -15.14
C ILE A 67 -6.99 4.29 -16.54
N SER A 68 -6.18 4.23 -17.61
CA SER A 68 -6.70 4.18 -18.99
C SER A 68 -7.52 2.92 -19.24
N ILE A 69 -7.11 1.78 -18.69
CA ILE A 69 -7.86 0.52 -18.79
C ILE A 69 -9.18 0.64 -18.03
N TRP A 70 -9.17 1.22 -16.82
CA TRP A 70 -10.40 1.46 -16.06
C TRP A 70 -11.40 2.34 -16.82
N LEU A 71 -10.93 3.41 -17.46
CA LEU A 71 -11.77 4.33 -18.23
C LEU A 71 -12.32 3.73 -19.53
N LYS A 72 -11.63 2.75 -20.12
CA LYS A 72 -12.02 2.14 -21.40
C LYS A 72 -12.86 0.87 -21.25
N HIS A 73 -12.86 0.23 -20.09
CA HIS A 73 -13.57 -1.04 -19.92
C HIS A 73 -15.09 -0.82 -19.79
N PRO A 74 -15.90 -1.27 -20.76
CA PRO A 74 -17.35 -1.01 -20.77
C PRO A 74 -18.15 -1.86 -19.75
N SER A 75 -17.51 -2.85 -19.10
CA SER A 75 -18.17 -3.85 -18.25
C SER A 75 -17.62 -3.94 -16.82
N LEU A 76 -17.00 -2.86 -16.31
CA LEU A 76 -16.61 -2.79 -14.91
C LEU A 76 -17.86 -2.59 -14.03
N GLU A 77 -18.39 -3.69 -13.52
CA GLU A 77 -19.45 -3.64 -12.51
C GLU A 77 -18.91 -3.16 -11.16
N ILE A 78 -19.79 -2.55 -10.36
CA ILE A 78 -19.42 -2.07 -9.02
C ILE A 78 -18.94 -3.21 -8.12
N ASN A 79 -19.36 -4.46 -8.37
CA ASN A 79 -18.93 -5.63 -7.62
C ASN A 79 -17.44 -5.97 -7.80
N ALA A 80 -16.80 -5.48 -8.87
CA ALA A 80 -15.40 -5.72 -9.18
C ALA A 80 -14.43 -4.86 -8.36
N ILE A 81 -14.89 -3.75 -7.76
CA ILE A 81 -14.02 -2.93 -6.91
C ILE A 81 -13.62 -3.70 -5.66
N SER A 82 -12.33 -3.69 -5.37
CA SER A 82 -11.76 -4.29 -4.17
C SER A 82 -10.69 -3.38 -3.59
N PRO A 83 -10.27 -3.56 -2.33
CA PRO A 83 -9.19 -2.77 -1.75
C PRO A 83 -7.85 -2.87 -2.52
N ALA A 84 -7.66 -3.84 -3.41
CA ALA A 84 -6.48 -3.90 -4.28
C ALA A 84 -6.39 -2.71 -5.26
N TRP A 85 -7.52 -2.05 -5.56
CA TRP A 85 -7.56 -0.88 -6.45
C TRP A 85 -6.84 0.35 -5.85
N PHE A 86 -6.55 0.34 -4.54
CA PHE A 86 -5.73 1.37 -3.92
C PHE A 86 -4.24 1.22 -4.25
N ILE A 87 -3.77 0.07 -4.74
CA ILE A 87 -2.33 -0.18 -4.97
C ILE A 87 -1.73 0.81 -6.00
N PRO A 88 -2.29 0.97 -7.22
CA PRO A 88 -1.78 1.96 -8.17
C PRO A 88 -1.80 3.38 -7.60
N VAL A 89 -2.82 3.72 -6.83
CA VAL A 89 -2.99 5.07 -6.26
C VAL A 89 -2.01 5.32 -5.10
N ALA A 90 -1.83 4.34 -4.22
CA ALA A 90 -0.94 4.43 -3.06
C ALA A 90 0.53 4.58 -3.47
N GLY A 91 0.95 3.98 -4.58
CA GLY A 91 2.31 4.17 -5.09
C GLY A 91 2.60 5.62 -5.50
N ASN A 92 1.60 6.35 -6.04
CA ASN A 92 1.74 7.77 -6.36
C ASN A 92 1.97 8.59 -5.08
N ILE A 93 1.26 8.27 -3.99
CA ILE A 93 1.45 8.92 -2.68
C ILE A 93 2.81 8.59 -2.07
N LEU A 94 3.44 7.46 -2.45
CA LEU A 94 4.73 7.02 -1.94
C LEU A 94 5.93 7.76 -2.56
N VAL A 95 5.82 8.16 -3.84
CA VAL A 95 6.91 8.82 -4.61
C VAL A 95 7.56 10.00 -3.86
N PRO A 96 6.82 10.94 -3.24
CA PRO A 96 7.39 12.12 -2.57
C PRO A 96 8.31 11.81 -1.40
N ILE A 97 8.13 10.66 -0.72
CA ILE A 97 8.84 10.35 0.53
C ILE A 97 10.36 10.39 0.33
N ALA A 98 10.83 9.84 -0.78
CA ALA A 98 12.22 9.94 -1.21
C ALA A 98 12.41 11.01 -2.32
N GLY A 99 11.37 11.30 -3.08
CA GLY A 99 11.44 12.16 -4.26
C GLY A 99 11.88 13.58 -4.00
N ILE A 100 11.52 14.14 -2.83
CA ILE A 100 11.94 15.49 -2.45
C ILE A 100 13.47 15.62 -2.26
N THR A 101 14.18 14.49 -2.11
CA THR A 101 15.64 14.45 -1.98
C THR A 101 16.33 14.40 -3.34
N TYR A 102 15.69 13.83 -4.35
CA TYR A 102 16.33 13.50 -5.64
C TYR A 102 15.85 14.34 -6.82
N ALA A 103 14.70 14.99 -6.70
CA ALA A 103 14.08 15.75 -7.77
C ALA A 103 13.38 17.01 -7.24
N SER A 104 12.89 17.84 -8.16
CA SER A 104 12.09 19.02 -7.81
C SER A 104 10.86 18.63 -6.98
N SER A 105 10.52 19.47 -6.00
CA SER A 105 9.30 19.33 -5.19
C SER A 105 8.04 19.25 -6.05
N GLU A 106 8.02 19.90 -7.22
CA GLU A 106 6.88 19.91 -8.13
C GLU A 106 6.55 18.53 -8.68
N ILE A 107 7.56 17.69 -8.95
CA ILE A 107 7.33 16.29 -9.36
C ILE A 107 6.65 15.55 -8.21
N SER A 108 7.13 15.76 -7.00
CA SER A 108 6.55 15.13 -5.82
C SER A 108 5.11 15.60 -5.56
N TRP A 109 4.81 16.89 -5.71
CA TRP A 109 3.44 17.41 -5.62
C TRP A 109 2.52 16.88 -6.71
N PHE A 110 3.02 16.71 -7.93
CA PHE A 110 2.28 16.07 -9.01
C PHE A 110 1.85 14.65 -8.63
N PHE A 111 2.78 13.79 -8.21
CA PHE A 111 2.45 12.42 -7.80
C PHE A 111 1.56 12.39 -6.55
N PHE A 112 1.83 13.23 -5.56
CA PHE A 112 1.00 13.34 -4.36
C PHE A 112 -0.44 13.72 -4.71
N SER A 113 -0.66 14.72 -5.57
CA SER A 113 -1.99 15.19 -5.94
C SER A 113 -2.79 14.11 -6.67
N VAL A 114 -2.18 13.42 -7.64
CA VAL A 114 -2.80 12.30 -8.37
C VAL A 114 -3.19 11.20 -7.39
N GLY A 115 -2.25 10.74 -6.55
CA GLY A 115 -2.53 9.70 -5.56
C GLY A 115 -3.63 10.11 -4.57
N PHE A 116 -3.60 11.33 -4.08
CA PHE A 116 -4.53 11.82 -3.06
C PHE A 116 -5.96 11.96 -3.59
N VAL A 117 -6.14 12.57 -4.76
CA VAL A 117 -7.46 12.80 -5.36
C VAL A 117 -8.11 11.47 -5.75
N PHE A 118 -7.36 10.58 -6.41
CA PHE A 118 -7.88 9.26 -6.77
C PHE A 118 -8.18 8.41 -5.54
N TRP A 119 -7.42 8.57 -4.45
CA TRP A 119 -7.70 7.87 -3.19
C TRP A 119 -9.08 8.27 -2.64
N ILE A 120 -9.40 9.56 -2.56
CA ILE A 120 -10.70 10.04 -2.06
C ILE A 120 -11.85 9.49 -2.92
N ALA A 121 -11.69 9.52 -4.24
CA ALA A 121 -12.69 9.00 -5.18
C ALA A 121 -12.93 7.50 -4.98
N LEU A 122 -11.86 6.68 -4.99
CA LEU A 122 -11.96 5.23 -4.80
C LEU A 122 -12.47 4.85 -3.40
N PHE A 123 -12.06 5.61 -2.37
CA PHE A 123 -12.52 5.40 -1.00
C PHE A 123 -14.03 5.60 -0.88
N THR A 124 -14.55 6.67 -1.50
CA THR A 124 -15.99 6.94 -1.53
C THR A 124 -16.77 5.82 -2.20
N ILE A 125 -16.30 5.35 -3.36
CA ILE A 125 -16.94 4.24 -4.10
C ILE A 125 -16.87 2.93 -3.31
N LEU A 126 -15.71 2.64 -2.68
CA LEU A 126 -15.58 1.43 -1.88
C LEU A 126 -16.51 1.46 -0.67
N LEU A 127 -16.60 2.58 0.06
CA LEU A 127 -17.53 2.72 1.17
C LEU A 127 -18.98 2.50 0.73
N TYR A 128 -19.39 3.10 -0.39
CA TYR A 128 -20.70 2.87 -0.96
C TYR A 128 -20.96 1.37 -1.21
N ARG A 129 -20.01 0.66 -1.82
CA ARG A 129 -20.14 -0.79 -2.01
C ARG A 129 -20.24 -1.55 -0.69
N LEU A 130 -19.37 -1.26 0.28
CA LEU A 130 -19.32 -1.99 1.55
C LEU A 130 -20.60 -1.82 2.38
N ILE A 131 -21.29 -0.69 2.23
CA ILE A 131 -22.51 -0.38 2.99
C ILE A 131 -23.76 -0.93 2.29
N PHE A 132 -23.85 -0.80 0.96
CA PHE A 132 -25.10 -1.01 0.22
C PHE A 132 -25.15 -2.30 -0.61
N HIS A 133 -24.04 -3.02 -0.78
CA HIS A 133 -23.98 -4.23 -1.62
C HIS A 133 -23.59 -5.46 -0.81
N ASN A 134 -23.68 -6.62 -1.46
CA ASN A 134 -23.37 -7.91 -0.85
C ASN A 134 -21.98 -7.92 -0.18
N PRO A 135 -21.85 -8.58 0.99
CA PRO A 135 -20.61 -8.64 1.71
C PRO A 135 -19.51 -9.29 0.87
N MET A 136 -18.27 -8.81 1.05
CA MET A 136 -17.12 -9.36 0.33
C MET A 136 -16.86 -10.82 0.71
N PRO A 137 -16.36 -11.65 -0.23
CA PRO A 137 -15.90 -13.00 0.09
C PRO A 137 -14.89 -13.00 1.23
N GLU A 138 -14.97 -13.99 2.13
CA GLU A 138 -14.11 -14.05 3.34
C GLU A 138 -12.61 -13.94 3.03
N LYS A 139 -12.17 -14.52 1.90
CA LYS A 139 -10.78 -14.47 1.41
C LYS A 139 -10.26 -13.05 1.11
N LEU A 140 -11.16 -12.08 0.89
CA LEU A 140 -10.81 -10.67 0.60
C LEU A 140 -10.95 -9.77 1.83
N LEU A 141 -11.53 -10.23 2.93
CA LEU A 141 -11.63 -9.44 4.17
C LEU A 141 -10.26 -8.95 4.70
N PRO A 142 -9.15 -9.73 4.61
CA PRO A 142 -7.81 -9.23 4.92
C PRO A 142 -7.43 -7.93 4.22
N THR A 143 -7.92 -7.73 2.99
CA THR A 143 -7.55 -6.58 2.16
C THR A 143 -8.19 -5.28 2.65
N LEU A 144 -9.17 -5.32 3.56
CA LEU A 144 -9.72 -4.12 4.20
C LEU A 144 -8.66 -3.32 4.97
N PHE A 145 -7.63 -3.98 5.49
CA PHE A 145 -6.51 -3.31 6.17
C PHE A 145 -5.72 -2.38 5.24
N ILE A 146 -5.80 -2.60 3.92
CA ILE A 146 -5.18 -1.70 2.93
C ILE A 146 -5.76 -0.28 3.05
N LEU A 147 -6.98 -0.11 3.58
CA LEU A 147 -7.59 1.21 3.78
C LEU A 147 -6.84 2.11 4.76
N ILE A 148 -6.06 1.53 5.67
CA ILE A 148 -5.20 2.29 6.60
C ILE A 148 -4.04 2.95 5.82
N ALA A 149 -3.55 2.32 4.75
CA ALA A 149 -2.33 2.72 4.09
C ALA A 149 -2.41 4.08 3.40
N PRO A 150 -3.40 4.41 2.55
CA PRO A 150 -3.42 5.71 1.87
C PRO A 150 -3.39 6.93 2.81
N PRO A 151 -4.20 7.04 3.88
CA PRO A 151 -4.09 8.18 4.79
C PRO A 151 -2.79 8.17 5.62
N ALA A 152 -2.29 7.00 6.02
CA ALA A 152 -1.02 6.90 6.76
C ALA A 152 0.19 7.30 5.90
N VAL A 153 0.29 6.76 4.68
CA VAL A 153 1.34 7.11 3.71
C VAL A 153 1.17 8.54 3.23
N GLY A 154 -0.08 9.00 3.04
CA GLY A 154 -0.42 10.38 2.74
C GLY A 154 0.11 11.34 3.78
N PHE A 155 -0.08 11.04 5.06
CA PHE A 155 0.51 11.81 6.15
C PHE A 155 2.04 11.85 6.06
N ILE A 156 2.70 10.70 5.93
CA ILE A 156 4.19 10.63 5.86
C ILE A 156 4.71 11.48 4.70
N SER A 157 4.09 11.31 3.53
CA SER A 157 4.44 11.99 2.29
C SER A 157 4.20 13.50 2.38
N TYR A 158 3.06 13.91 2.94
CA TYR A 158 2.71 15.30 3.15
C TYR A 158 3.64 16.01 4.14
N VAL A 159 3.97 15.37 5.26
CA VAL A 159 4.95 15.89 6.23
C VAL A 159 6.33 16.01 5.59
N LYS A 160 6.72 15.08 4.70
CA LYS A 160 7.96 15.20 3.92
C LYS A 160 7.92 16.37 2.94
N LEU A 161 6.78 16.64 2.32
CA LEU A 161 6.59 17.74 1.37
C LEU A 161 6.59 19.12 2.02
N THR A 162 5.94 19.25 3.17
CA THR A 162 5.74 20.53 3.86
C THR A 162 6.75 20.79 4.95
N GLY A 163 7.41 19.74 5.46
CA GLY A 163 8.33 19.83 6.58
C GLY A 163 7.65 20.04 7.94
N ALA A 164 6.32 19.98 8.04
CA ALA A 164 5.57 20.30 9.26
C ALA A 164 4.34 19.40 9.49
N VAL A 165 3.85 19.36 10.74
CA VAL A 165 2.59 18.70 11.13
C VAL A 165 1.51 19.75 11.36
N ASP A 166 0.91 20.20 10.26
CA ASP A 166 -0.20 21.15 10.23
C ASP A 166 -1.58 20.46 10.32
N SER A 167 -2.65 21.21 10.05
CA SER A 167 -4.03 20.71 10.09
C SER A 167 -4.30 19.58 9.09
N MET A 168 -3.74 19.66 7.89
CA MET A 168 -3.92 18.61 6.87
C MET A 168 -3.20 17.34 7.31
N ALA A 169 -1.95 17.46 7.79
CA ALA A 169 -1.20 16.33 8.32
C ALA A 169 -1.97 15.64 9.47
N ARG A 170 -2.49 16.43 10.43
CA ARG A 170 -3.29 15.90 11.55
C ARG A 170 -4.54 15.17 11.07
N MET A 171 -5.27 15.73 10.10
CA MET A 171 -6.46 15.09 9.52
C MET A 171 -6.11 13.71 8.94
N LEU A 172 -5.03 13.61 8.17
CA LEU A 172 -4.59 12.34 7.57
C LEU A 172 -4.18 11.32 8.62
N TYR A 173 -3.39 11.74 9.61
CA TYR A 173 -2.96 10.86 10.69
C TYR A 173 -4.15 10.33 11.51
N TYR A 174 -5.00 11.22 12.01
CA TYR A 174 -6.13 10.80 12.85
C TYR A 174 -7.15 9.98 12.08
N PHE A 175 -7.34 10.25 10.78
CA PHE A 175 -8.18 9.43 9.93
C PHE A 175 -7.59 8.02 9.74
N ALA A 176 -6.28 7.90 9.50
CA ALA A 176 -5.61 6.59 9.43
C ALA A 176 -5.74 5.81 10.75
N PHE A 177 -5.55 6.49 11.88
CA PHE A 177 -5.67 5.89 13.21
C PHE A 177 -7.11 5.47 13.52
N PHE A 178 -8.11 6.26 13.10
CA PHE A 178 -9.52 5.90 13.21
C PHE A 178 -9.84 4.64 12.40
N ILE A 179 -9.38 4.54 11.14
CA ILE A 179 -9.57 3.32 10.33
C ILE A 179 -8.93 2.11 11.03
N PHE A 180 -7.73 2.27 11.59
CA PHE A 180 -7.08 1.19 12.34
C PHE A 180 -7.92 0.70 13.53
N ILE A 181 -8.47 1.61 14.34
CA ILE A 181 -9.40 1.27 15.44
C ILE A 181 -10.66 0.59 14.88
N LEU A 182 -11.23 1.12 13.78
CA LEU A 182 -12.41 0.56 13.14
C LEU A 182 -12.20 -0.88 12.65
N MET A 183 -10.97 -1.24 12.27
CA MET A 183 -10.61 -2.60 11.83
C MET A 183 -10.32 -3.57 12.99
N MET A 184 -10.16 -3.10 14.23
CA MET A 184 -9.86 -3.97 15.39
C MET A 184 -10.88 -5.10 15.63
N PRO A 185 -12.21 -4.86 15.58
CA PRO A 185 -13.19 -5.92 15.75
C PRO A 185 -13.08 -7.03 14.69
N GLN A 186 -12.63 -6.66 13.49
CA GLN A 186 -12.50 -7.59 12.36
C GLN A 186 -11.31 -8.54 12.54
N LEU A 187 -10.32 -8.22 13.38
CA LEU A 187 -9.18 -9.10 13.68
C LEU A 187 -9.62 -10.45 14.25
N ARG A 188 -10.70 -10.49 15.06
CA ARG A 188 -11.22 -11.74 15.63
C ARG A 188 -11.76 -12.68 14.57
N MET A 189 -12.38 -12.12 13.54
CA MET A 189 -12.87 -12.88 12.40
C MET A 189 -11.71 -13.38 11.55
N LEU A 190 -10.71 -12.53 11.30
CA LEU A 190 -9.51 -12.88 10.54
C LEU A 190 -8.70 -14.01 11.18
N ALA A 191 -8.63 -14.04 12.52
CA ALA A 191 -7.96 -15.11 13.27
C ALA A 191 -8.59 -16.50 13.07
N ARG A 192 -9.83 -16.59 12.58
CA ARG A 192 -10.52 -17.87 12.30
C ARG A 192 -10.29 -18.37 10.87
N ILE A 193 -9.76 -17.52 9.99
CA ILE A 193 -9.56 -17.85 8.58
C ILE A 193 -8.28 -18.67 8.41
N LYS A 194 -8.27 -19.60 7.46
CA LYS A 194 -7.05 -20.32 7.09
C LYS A 194 -5.97 -19.35 6.61
N TYR A 195 -4.71 -19.71 6.83
CA TYR A 195 -3.60 -18.93 6.32
C TYR A 195 -3.64 -18.83 4.79
N TYR A 196 -3.52 -17.61 4.27
CA TYR A 196 -3.29 -17.33 2.86
C TYR A 196 -2.08 -16.42 2.72
N LEU A 197 -1.34 -16.54 1.61
CA LEU A 197 -0.17 -15.69 1.34
C LEU A 197 -0.54 -14.20 1.28
N SER A 198 -1.80 -13.88 0.95
CA SER A 198 -2.35 -12.53 0.97
C SER A 198 -2.35 -11.85 2.34
N TRP A 199 -2.13 -12.59 3.44
CA TRP A 199 -1.99 -12.01 4.78
C TRP A 199 -0.76 -11.08 4.91
N TRP A 200 0.22 -11.18 4.02
CA TRP A 200 1.29 -10.19 3.93
C TRP A 200 0.78 -8.77 3.65
N ALA A 201 -0.44 -8.60 3.14
CA ALA A 201 -1.06 -7.30 2.97
C ALA A 201 -1.26 -6.52 4.29
N TYR A 202 -1.20 -7.15 5.46
CA TYR A 202 -1.29 -6.47 6.76
C TYR A 202 -0.03 -5.67 7.11
N THR A 203 1.14 -6.09 6.62
CA THR A 203 2.42 -5.54 7.10
C THR A 203 2.62 -4.10 6.65
N PHE A 204 2.30 -3.80 5.39
CA PHE A 204 2.51 -2.46 4.83
C PHE A 204 1.65 -1.38 5.51
N PRO A 205 0.31 -1.53 5.66
CA PRO A 205 -0.50 -0.53 6.36
C PRO A 205 -0.10 -0.35 7.82
N MET A 206 0.26 -1.44 8.52
CA MET A 206 0.73 -1.38 9.90
C MET A 206 2.08 -0.66 10.02
N ALA A 207 3.02 -0.92 9.10
CA ALA A 207 4.28 -0.21 9.04
C ALA A 207 4.09 1.28 8.76
N ALA A 208 3.23 1.64 7.80
CA ALA A 208 2.91 3.04 7.51
C ALA A 208 2.30 3.75 8.72
N LEU A 209 1.34 3.14 9.42
CA LEU A 209 0.75 3.74 10.62
C LEU A 209 1.77 3.88 11.77
N THR A 210 2.66 2.90 11.93
CA THR A 210 3.74 2.95 12.94
C THR A 210 4.68 4.12 12.65
N ILE A 211 5.15 4.25 11.40
CA ILE A 211 6.02 5.37 10.98
C ILE A 211 5.29 6.71 11.14
N ALA A 212 4.02 6.78 10.76
CA ALA A 212 3.20 7.98 10.93
C ALA A 212 3.11 8.39 12.42
N THR A 213 2.94 7.43 13.32
CA THR A 213 2.90 7.69 14.77
C THR A 213 4.25 8.12 15.32
N ILE A 214 5.36 7.53 14.84
CA ILE A 214 6.72 7.97 15.18
C ILE A 214 6.94 9.42 14.74
N LEU A 215 6.50 9.79 13.54
CA LEU A 215 6.59 11.17 13.05
C LEU A 215 5.74 12.14 13.88
N MET A 216 4.52 11.74 14.29
CA MET A 216 3.71 12.54 15.23
C MET A 216 4.46 12.82 16.53
N TYR A 217 5.10 11.80 17.12
CA TYR A 217 5.94 11.99 18.30
C TYR A 217 7.15 12.91 18.00
N HIS A 218 7.83 12.70 16.88
CA HIS A 218 9.01 13.48 16.51
C HIS A 218 8.73 14.98 16.39
N TYR A 219 7.57 15.35 15.84
CA TYR A 219 7.20 16.76 15.64
C TYR A 219 6.47 17.40 16.83
N LEU A 220 5.69 16.63 17.61
CA LEU A 220 4.88 17.17 18.69
C LEU A 220 5.49 17.00 20.09
N HIS A 221 6.42 16.05 20.25
CA HIS A 221 7.03 15.68 21.53
C HIS A 221 6.01 15.30 22.63
N ILE A 222 4.81 14.84 22.25
CA ILE A 222 3.78 14.37 23.18
C ILE A 222 4.03 12.88 23.47
N GLU A 223 4.25 12.53 24.74
CA GLU A 223 4.61 11.17 25.19
C GLU A 223 3.60 10.09 24.80
N VAL A 224 2.30 10.43 24.71
CA VAL A 224 1.25 9.49 24.28
C VAL A 224 1.59 8.88 22.92
N PHE A 225 2.10 9.66 21.96
CA PHE A 225 2.49 9.13 20.65
C PHE A 225 3.70 8.20 20.73
N GLN A 226 4.61 8.40 21.68
CA GLN A 226 5.73 7.49 21.90
C GLN A 226 5.26 6.11 22.37
N TYR A 227 4.37 6.06 23.36
CA TYR A 227 3.81 4.79 23.85
C TYR A 227 3.00 4.08 22.77
N VAL A 228 2.16 4.82 22.03
CA VAL A 228 1.39 4.26 20.92
C VAL A 228 2.32 3.75 19.81
N ALA A 229 3.37 4.48 19.45
CA ALA A 229 4.36 4.04 18.47
C ALA A 229 5.04 2.74 18.90
N LEU A 230 5.42 2.62 20.18
CA LEU A 230 6.03 1.40 20.72
C LEU A 230 5.09 0.20 20.65
N ILE A 231 3.82 0.38 21.04
CA ILE A 231 2.79 -0.68 20.96
C ILE A 231 2.59 -1.12 19.51
N LEU A 232 2.45 -0.17 18.58
CA LEU A 232 2.29 -0.46 17.15
C LEU A 232 3.51 -1.19 16.59
N LEU A 233 4.72 -0.79 17.00
CA LEU A 233 5.96 -1.45 16.58
C LEU A 233 6.04 -2.89 17.08
N ILE A 234 5.74 -3.14 18.36
CA ILE A 234 5.70 -4.49 18.93
C ILE A 234 4.69 -5.35 18.17
N LEU A 235 3.50 -4.81 17.91
CA LEU A 235 2.45 -5.51 17.17
C LEU A 235 2.87 -5.82 15.73
N LEU A 236 3.47 -4.85 15.02
CA LEU A 236 4.01 -5.04 13.67
C LEU A 236 5.08 -6.13 13.66
N THR A 237 6.04 -6.08 14.58
CA THR A 237 7.10 -7.10 14.69
C THR A 237 6.51 -8.49 14.96
N GLY A 238 5.53 -8.59 15.85
CA GLY A 238 4.81 -9.84 16.12
C GLY A 238 4.12 -10.39 14.87
N ILE A 239 3.43 -9.54 14.11
CA ILE A 239 2.80 -9.92 12.83
C ILE A 239 3.84 -10.45 11.84
N VAL A 240 4.97 -9.74 11.66
CA VAL A 240 6.02 -10.15 10.72
C VAL A 240 6.63 -11.49 11.12
N ILE A 241 6.92 -11.71 12.41
CA ILE A 241 7.45 -12.99 12.91
C ILE A 241 6.46 -14.13 12.66
N LEU A 242 5.18 -13.91 12.98
CA LEU A 242 4.12 -14.90 12.76
C LEU A 242 3.99 -15.26 11.27
N LEU A 243 3.86 -14.26 10.39
CA LEU A 243 3.72 -14.48 8.96
C LEU A 243 4.95 -15.16 8.35
N THR A 244 6.14 -14.82 8.84
CA THR A 244 7.38 -15.48 8.43
C THR A 244 7.34 -16.96 8.81
N PHE A 245 6.99 -17.28 10.05
CA PHE A 245 6.86 -18.66 10.52
C PHE A 245 5.83 -19.46 9.71
N MET A 246 4.66 -18.87 9.45
CA MET A 246 3.60 -19.49 8.66
C MET A 246 4.03 -19.71 7.21
N THR A 247 4.71 -18.71 6.61
CA THR A 247 5.25 -18.80 5.25
C THR A 247 6.29 -19.92 5.14
N VAL A 248 7.27 -19.96 6.04
CA VAL A 248 8.31 -21.00 6.06
C VAL A 248 7.68 -22.40 6.25
N THR A 249 6.69 -22.53 7.11
CA THR A 249 5.96 -23.79 7.31
C THR A 249 5.19 -24.20 6.05
N ALA A 250 4.52 -23.25 5.39
CA ALA A 250 3.83 -23.51 4.13
C ALA A 250 4.79 -23.88 2.99
N MET A 251 5.99 -23.27 2.93
CA MET A 251 7.05 -23.65 1.99
C MET A 251 7.52 -25.09 2.23
N LYS A 252 7.79 -25.47 3.48
CA LYS A 252 8.15 -26.86 3.85
C LYS A 252 7.09 -27.87 3.43
N ASN A 253 5.82 -27.48 3.55
CA ASN A 253 4.67 -28.30 3.15
C ASN A 253 4.35 -28.23 1.65
N LYS A 254 5.17 -27.56 0.81
CA LYS A 254 4.96 -27.36 -0.63
C LYS A 254 3.60 -26.74 -0.99
N ARG A 255 3.08 -25.85 -0.13
CA ARG A 255 1.80 -25.16 -0.30
C ARG A 255 1.90 -23.78 -0.95
N ILE A 256 3.10 -23.39 -1.40
CA ILE A 256 3.38 -22.10 -2.04
C ILE A 256 3.85 -22.37 -3.48
N CYS A 257 3.48 -21.49 -4.42
CA CYS A 257 3.74 -21.64 -5.85
C CYS A 257 3.03 -22.85 -6.48
N ILE A 258 1.82 -23.16 -6.02
CA ILE A 258 0.93 -24.13 -6.68
C ILE A 258 0.17 -23.39 -7.79
N GLU A 259 -0.03 -24.02 -8.94
CA GLU A 259 -0.90 -23.48 -10.00
C GLU A 259 -2.35 -23.38 -9.48
N ASP A 260 -2.96 -22.21 -9.67
CA ASP A 260 -4.40 -21.99 -9.40
C ASP A 260 -5.27 -22.73 -10.42
#